data_AF-A0A524CN76-F1
#
_entry.id   AF-A0A524CN76-F1
#
_cell.length_a   1.000
_cell.length_b   1.000
_cell.length_c   1.000
_cell.angle_alpha   90.00
_cell.angle_beta   90.00
_cell.angle_gamma   90.00
#
_symmetry.space_group_name_H-M   'P 1'
#
loop_
_entity.id
_entity.type
_entity.pdbx_description
1 polymer ?
#
loop_
_entity_poly.entity_id
_entity_poly.type
_entity_poly.pdbx_seq_one_letter_code
_entity_poly.pdbx_strand_id
1 'polypeptide(L)'
;MNGKSNLDTKKLHFFNQALEYFDYPSTNISKCIENSRQELSSNNSDLLRDEMLTELEHLKELIINNPDAKIKNLSESDRKLYFKFINTFSKCPICGNQNHYFHLKNFYFNEDKKDLKDSLLNLMRMTHKRVKFSYGVPCCDCFKMLFDED
;
A
#
# COMPACT_ATOMS: atom_id res chain seq x y z
N MET A 1 57.03 -1.35 8.15
CA MET A 1 55.96 -2.37 7.94
C MET A 1 54.74 -1.66 7.39
N ASN A 2 54.28 -2.14 6.24
CA ASN A 2 53.20 -1.63 5.42
C ASN A 2 51.82 -1.86 6.04
N GLY A 3 50.85 -1.01 5.70
CA GLY A 3 49.44 -1.29 5.98
C GLY A 3 48.49 -0.10 5.82
N LYS A 4 48.52 0.62 4.69
CA LYS A 4 47.44 1.54 4.30
C LYS A 4 46.28 0.71 3.74
N SER A 5 45.17 0.60 4.47
CA SER A 5 43.93 0.01 3.96
C SER A 5 43.20 1.04 3.08
N ASN A 6 43.34 0.85 1.77
CA ASN A 6 42.64 1.61 0.73
C ASN A 6 41.17 1.19 0.73
N LEU A 7 40.26 2.10 1.12
CA LEU A 7 38.82 1.87 1.06
C LEU A 7 38.36 2.14 -0.37
N ASP A 8 38.31 1.10 -1.19
CA ASP A 8 37.75 1.14 -2.54
C ASP A 8 36.28 1.58 -2.49
N THR A 9 36.03 2.85 -2.80
CA THR A 9 34.69 3.34 -3.14
C THR A 9 34.27 2.70 -4.45
N LYS A 10 33.65 1.51 -4.38
CA LYS A 10 32.98 0.89 -5.52
C LYS A 10 31.82 1.79 -5.96
N LYS A 11 32.11 2.64 -6.93
CA LYS A 11 31.14 3.47 -7.64
C LYS A 11 30.10 2.53 -8.27
N LEU A 12 28.85 2.63 -7.84
CA LEU A 12 27.74 1.91 -8.47
C LEU A 12 27.53 2.50 -9.87
N HIS A 13 27.88 1.74 -10.90
CA HIS A 13 27.58 2.07 -12.28
C HIS A 13 26.11 1.73 -12.56
N PHE A 14 25.29 2.76 -12.74
CA PHE A 14 23.94 2.59 -13.27
C PHE A 14 24.03 2.32 -14.77
N PHE A 15 23.60 1.13 -15.19
CA PHE A 15 23.49 0.75 -16.59
C PHE A 15 22.22 1.36 -17.20
N ASN A 16 22.28 2.65 -17.53
CA ASN A 16 21.36 3.28 -18.49
C ASN A 16 22.02 3.38 -19.86
N GLN A 17 22.72 2.32 -20.29
CA GLN A 17 23.17 2.20 -21.67
C GLN A 17 22.25 1.20 -22.37
N ALA A 18 21.33 1.75 -23.17
CA ALA A 18 20.57 0.97 -24.11
C ALA A 18 21.55 0.25 -25.05
N LEU A 19 21.27 -1.03 -25.32
CA LEU A 19 21.95 -1.81 -26.36
C LEU A 19 21.77 -1.07 -27.69
N GLU A 20 22.85 -0.48 -28.21
CA GLU A 20 22.93 -0.09 -29.61
C GLU A 20 22.91 -1.38 -30.43
N TYR A 21 21.77 -1.65 -31.07
CA TYR A 21 21.62 -2.79 -31.96
C TYR A 21 22.54 -2.61 -33.18
N PHE A 22 23.36 -3.63 -33.40
CA PHE A 22 24.33 -3.83 -34.47
C PHE A 22 23.97 -3.24 -35.85
N ASP A 23 25.00 -2.73 -36.54
CA ASP A 23 24.98 -2.36 -37.96
C ASP A 23 24.49 -3.52 -38.83
N TYR A 24 23.24 -3.44 -39.28
CA TYR A 24 22.74 -4.26 -40.38
C TYR A 24 23.20 -3.64 -41.71
N PRO A 25 23.64 -4.46 -42.70
CA PRO A 25 23.99 -3.95 -44.02
C PRO A 25 22.75 -3.30 -44.68
N SER A 26 22.85 -1.99 -44.92
CA SER A 26 21.76 -1.07 -45.26
C SER A 26 21.29 -1.11 -46.72
N THR A 27 21.60 -2.14 -47.49
CA THR A 27 21.40 -2.09 -48.95
C THR A 27 20.12 -2.74 -49.48
N ASN A 28 19.25 -3.33 -48.64
CA ASN A 28 17.98 -3.90 -49.12
C ASN A 28 16.71 -3.45 -48.38
N ILE A 29 16.80 -2.53 -47.41
CA ILE A 29 15.63 -2.11 -46.61
C ILE A 29 14.86 -0.94 -47.27
N SER A 30 15.52 -0.11 -48.09
CA SER A 30 14.91 1.10 -48.64
C SER A 30 13.76 0.87 -49.62
N LYS A 31 13.56 -0.35 -50.15
CA LYS A 31 12.45 -0.63 -51.07
C LYS A 31 11.15 -1.10 -50.40
N CYS A 32 11.23 -1.51 -49.13
CA CYS A 32 10.06 -2.02 -48.40
C CYS A 32 9.41 -0.98 -47.47
N ILE A 33 10.12 0.10 -47.14
CA ILE A 33 9.64 1.09 -46.14
C ILE A 33 8.71 2.15 -46.73
N GLU A 34 8.77 2.44 -48.03
CA GLU A 34 7.96 3.53 -48.61
C GLU A 34 6.48 3.16 -48.74
N ASN A 35 6.12 1.87 -48.78
CA ASN A 35 4.73 1.44 -48.93
C ASN A 35 3.99 1.18 -47.61
N SER A 36 4.64 1.31 -46.44
CA SER A 36 4.01 1.03 -45.13
C SER A 36 3.93 2.26 -44.21
N ARG A 37 4.24 3.46 -44.71
CA ARG A 37 4.22 4.71 -43.92
C ARG A 37 2.94 5.54 -44.04
N GLN A 38 1.95 5.07 -44.79
CA GLN A 38 0.60 5.64 -44.75
C GLN A 38 -0.29 4.64 -44.02
N GLU A 39 -0.94 5.08 -42.93
CA GLU A 39 -1.99 4.38 -42.16
C GLU A 39 -1.63 3.61 -40.88
N LEU A 40 -0.64 4.03 -40.08
CA LEU A 40 -0.75 3.86 -38.61
C LEU A 40 -0.71 5.23 -37.93
N SER A 41 -1.89 5.83 -37.95
CA SER A 41 -2.26 7.09 -37.29
C SER A 41 -1.78 7.15 -35.83
N SER A 42 -1.24 8.32 -35.45
CA SER A 42 -0.72 8.75 -34.16
C SER A 42 -1.58 8.47 -32.91
N ASN A 43 -2.78 7.94 -33.07
CA ASN A 43 -3.76 7.74 -31.99
C ASN A 43 -3.34 6.67 -30.97
N ASN A 44 -2.57 5.65 -31.36
CA ASN A 44 -2.22 4.55 -30.44
C ASN A 44 -1.13 4.91 -29.42
N SER A 45 -0.28 5.91 -29.71
CA SER A 45 0.78 6.31 -28.77
C SER A 45 0.24 7.10 -27.58
N ASP A 46 -0.82 7.88 -27.82
CA ASP A 46 -1.48 8.68 -26.79
C ASP A 46 -2.32 7.77 -25.87
N LEU A 47 -2.98 6.74 -26.42
CA LEU A 47 -3.69 5.73 -25.62
C LEU A 47 -2.80 5.01 -24.60
N LEU A 48 -1.62 4.56 -25.03
CA LEU A 48 -0.66 3.90 -24.12
C LEU A 48 -0.14 4.86 -23.05
N ARG A 49 0.11 6.12 -23.41
CA ARG A 49 0.54 7.15 -22.47
C ARG A 49 -0.54 7.40 -21.41
N ASP A 50 -1.78 7.54 -21.83
CA ASP A 50 -2.90 7.85 -20.93
C ASP A 50 -3.20 6.66 -20.00
N GLU A 51 -3.11 5.43 -20.50
CA GLU A 51 -3.20 4.22 -19.68
C GLU A 51 -2.09 4.18 -18.62
N MET A 52 -0.84 4.45 -19.02
CA MET A 52 0.28 4.52 -18.07
C MET A 52 0.09 5.62 -17.01
N LEU A 53 -0.40 6.81 -17.40
CA LEU A 53 -0.67 7.90 -16.46
C LEU A 53 -1.77 7.51 -15.47
N THR A 54 -2.81 6.81 -15.94
CA THR A 54 -3.89 6.30 -15.10
C THR A 54 -3.38 5.28 -14.08
N GLU A 55 -2.55 4.34 -14.52
CA GLU A 55 -1.94 3.35 -13.62
C GLU A 55 -0.98 4.00 -12.61
N LEU A 56 -0.25 5.05 -13.00
CA LEU A 56 0.60 5.81 -12.08
C LEU A 56 -0.21 6.55 -11.01
N GLU A 57 -1.35 7.15 -11.38
CA GLU A 57 -2.23 7.79 -10.39
C GLU A 57 -2.84 6.75 -9.45
N HIS A 58 -3.29 5.61 -9.98
CA HIS A 58 -3.77 4.49 -9.16
C HIS A 58 -2.70 3.97 -8.18
N LEU A 59 -1.45 3.82 -8.63
CA LEU A 59 -0.32 3.46 -7.76
C LEU A 59 -0.07 4.49 -6.65
N LYS A 60 -0.13 5.78 -6.99
CA LYS A 60 0.01 6.88 -6.01
C LYS A 60 -1.09 6.83 -4.95
N GLU A 61 -2.34 6.58 -5.34
CA GLU A 61 -3.45 6.41 -4.40
C GLU A 61 -3.22 5.24 -3.45
N LEU A 62 -2.76 4.09 -3.96
CA LEU A 62 -2.44 2.92 -3.15
C LEU A 62 -1.31 3.19 -2.14
N ILE A 63 -0.29 3.97 -2.53
CA ILE A 63 0.83 4.34 -1.66
C ILE A 63 0.37 5.32 -0.57
N ILE A 64 -0.40 6.35 -0.91
CA ILE A 64 -0.90 7.35 0.05
C ILE A 64 -1.84 6.71 1.07
N ASN A 65 -2.67 5.77 0.60
CA ASN A 65 -3.60 5.05 1.47
C ASN A 65 -2.96 3.89 2.24
N ASN A 66 -1.64 3.68 2.12
CA ASN A 66 -0.97 2.63 2.84
C ASN A 66 -0.96 2.91 4.36
N PRO A 67 -1.59 2.05 5.17
CA PRO A 67 -1.71 2.28 6.61
C PRO A 67 -0.37 2.19 7.37
N ASP A 68 0.68 1.56 6.81
CA ASP A 68 2.03 1.58 7.40
C ASP A 68 2.70 2.95 7.32
N ALA A 69 2.50 3.67 6.21
CA ALA A 69 3.00 5.03 6.06
C ALA A 69 2.28 5.97 7.05
N LYS A 70 0.97 5.78 7.23
CA LYS A 70 0.18 6.55 8.20
C LYS A 70 0.67 6.38 9.64
N ILE A 71 1.03 5.17 10.07
CA ILE A 71 1.56 4.93 11.44
C ILE A 71 2.87 5.67 11.69
N LYS A 72 3.79 5.71 10.71
CA LYS A 72 5.08 6.39 10.85
C LYS A 72 4.94 7.91 10.96
N ASN A 73 3.89 8.47 10.37
CA ASN A 73 3.60 9.90 10.38
C ASN A 73 2.77 10.35 11.59
N LEU A 74 2.34 9.43 12.47
CA LEU A 74 1.59 9.78 13.69
C LEU A 74 2.49 10.49 14.71
N SER A 75 1.90 11.44 15.44
CA SER A 75 2.51 12.03 16.63
C SER A 75 2.77 10.95 17.69
N GLU A 76 3.69 11.19 18.63
CA GLU A 76 3.97 10.22 19.69
C GLU A 76 2.73 9.87 20.54
N SER A 77 1.86 10.85 20.79
CA SER A 77 0.59 10.66 21.51
C SER A 77 -0.38 9.78 20.72
N ASP A 78 -0.53 10.03 19.42
CA ASP A 78 -1.47 9.28 18.59
C ASP A 78 -0.98 7.85 18.36
N ARG A 79 0.33 7.67 18.25
CA ARG A 79 0.95 6.35 18.16
C ARG A 79 0.70 5.53 19.43
N LYS A 80 0.79 6.14 20.61
CA LYS A 80 0.43 5.47 21.88
C LYS A 80 -1.04 5.09 21.92
N LEU A 81 -1.93 5.99 21.47
CA LEU A 81 -3.37 5.71 21.40
C LEU A 81 -3.66 4.55 20.45
N TYR A 82 -3.03 4.52 19.28
CA TYR A 82 -3.12 3.44 18.31
C TYR A 82 -2.73 2.09 18.91
N PHE A 83 -1.54 1.98 19.51
CA PHE A 83 -1.12 0.71 20.14
C PHE A 83 -2.05 0.29 21.28
N LYS A 84 -2.57 1.24 22.05
CA LYS A 84 -3.57 0.96 23.09
C LYS A 84 -4.87 0.42 22.48
N PHE A 85 -5.32 0.98 21.36
CA PHE A 85 -6.49 0.51 20.63
C PHE A 85 -6.30 -0.94 20.16
N ILE A 86 -5.19 -1.21 19.46
CA ILE A 86 -4.86 -2.55 18.97
C ILE A 86 -4.85 -3.58 20.12
N ASN A 87 -4.17 -3.26 21.22
CA ASN A 87 -4.07 -4.17 22.36
C ASN A 87 -5.41 -4.40 23.07
N THR A 88 -6.29 -3.40 23.08
CA THR A 88 -7.61 -3.52 23.73
C THR A 88 -8.56 -4.39 22.92
N PHE A 89 -8.52 -4.27 21.59
CA PHE A 89 -9.40 -4.99 20.67
C PHE A 89 -8.74 -6.20 20.00
N SER A 90 -7.60 -6.65 20.53
CA SER A 90 -6.86 -7.80 19.99
C SER A 90 -7.57 -9.13 20.21
N LYS A 91 -8.57 -9.19 21.10
CA LYS A 91 -9.37 -10.38 21.37
C LYS A 91 -10.82 -10.14 20.99
N CYS A 92 -11.41 -11.13 20.34
CA CYS A 92 -12.82 -11.11 19.96
C CYS A 92 -13.71 -11.20 21.22
N PRO A 93 -14.73 -10.34 21.37
CA PRO A 93 -15.66 -10.41 22.51
C PRO A 93 -16.63 -11.59 22.43
N ILE A 94 -16.76 -12.24 21.27
CA ILE A 94 -17.75 -13.31 21.02
C ILE A 94 -17.11 -14.69 21.30
N CYS A 95 -16.00 -14.99 20.63
CA CYS A 95 -15.33 -16.30 20.74
C CYS A 95 -14.04 -16.27 21.58
N GLY A 96 -13.53 -15.10 21.96
CA GLY A 96 -12.27 -14.96 22.71
C GLY A 96 -10.99 -15.13 21.89
N ASN A 97 -11.09 -15.51 20.60
CA ASN A 97 -9.94 -15.69 19.72
C ASN A 97 -9.22 -14.37 19.40
N GLN A 98 -7.98 -14.46 18.94
CA GLN A 98 -7.23 -13.28 18.52
C GLN A 98 -7.76 -12.70 17.21
N ASN A 99 -7.94 -11.38 17.18
CA ASN A 99 -8.27 -10.65 15.97
C ASN A 99 -7.02 -10.45 15.12
N HIS A 100 -7.15 -10.54 13.79
CA HIS A 100 -6.04 -10.24 12.89
C HIS A 100 -5.64 -8.77 13.02
N TYR A 101 -4.35 -8.55 13.29
CA TYR A 101 -3.76 -7.21 13.40
C TYR A 101 -4.05 -6.35 12.16
N PHE A 102 -3.97 -6.94 10.97
CA PHE A 102 -4.22 -6.25 9.71
C PHE A 102 -5.63 -5.63 9.65
N HIS A 103 -6.66 -6.34 10.09
CA HIS A 103 -8.02 -5.81 10.09
C HIS A 103 -8.21 -4.69 11.11
N LEU A 104 -7.65 -4.82 12.32
CA LEU A 104 -7.72 -3.78 13.33
C LEU A 104 -6.97 -2.51 12.88
N LYS A 105 -5.80 -2.69 12.26
CA LYS A 105 -5.02 -1.61 11.67
C LYS A 105 -5.80 -0.91 10.56
N ASN A 106 -6.35 -1.65 9.60
CA ASN A 106 -7.15 -1.06 8.53
C ASN A 106 -8.38 -0.36 9.08
N PHE A 107 -9.08 -0.97 10.05
CA PHE A 107 -10.23 -0.38 10.71
C PHE A 107 -9.89 0.97 11.38
N TYR A 108 -8.74 1.06 12.05
CA TYR A 108 -8.31 2.29 12.72
C TYR A 108 -8.05 3.45 11.75
N PHE A 109 -7.47 3.15 10.58
CA PHE A 109 -7.14 4.16 9.56
C PHE A 109 -8.22 4.35 8.48
N ASN A 110 -9.33 3.63 8.59
CA ASN A 110 -10.44 3.78 7.66
C ASN A 110 -11.29 5.01 8.06
N GLU A 111 -11.42 5.97 7.14
CA GLU A 111 -12.20 7.19 7.35
C GLU A 111 -13.71 6.94 7.29
N ASP A 112 -14.18 5.96 6.51
CA ASP A 112 -15.60 5.63 6.37
C ASP A 112 -16.21 5.11 7.68
N LYS A 113 -15.36 4.56 8.57
CA LYS A 113 -15.76 3.97 9.86
C LYS A 113 -15.36 4.84 11.04
N LYS A 114 -15.12 6.13 10.81
CA LYS A 114 -14.64 7.07 11.83
C LYS A 114 -15.58 7.16 13.04
N ASP A 115 -16.89 7.19 12.82
CA ASP A 115 -17.88 7.27 13.92
C ASP A 115 -17.83 6.04 14.84
N LEU A 116 -17.68 4.85 14.25
CA LEU A 116 -17.53 3.60 15.00
C LEU A 116 -16.20 3.58 15.77
N LYS A 117 -15.12 4.03 15.13
CA LYS A 117 -13.81 4.16 15.78
C LYS A 117 -13.87 5.12 16.97
N ASP A 118 -14.47 6.29 16.80
CA ASP A 118 -14.56 7.30 17.86
C ASP A 118 -15.44 6.81 19.02
N SER A 119 -16.51 6.08 18.72
CA SER A 119 -17.33 5.39 19.71
C SER A 119 -16.52 4.36 20.51
N LEU A 120 -15.71 3.52 19.85
CA LEU A 120 -14.84 2.55 20.51
C LEU A 120 -13.75 3.24 21.35
N LEU A 121 -13.16 4.33 20.86
CA LEU A 121 -12.19 5.12 21.62
C LEU A 121 -12.81 5.79 22.85
N ASN A 122 -14.06 6.25 22.74
CA ASN A 122 -14.81 6.78 23.88
C ASN A 122 -15.10 5.68 24.91
N LEU A 123 -15.52 4.49 24.47
CA LEU A 123 -15.70 3.34 25.35
C LEU A 123 -14.40 2.94 26.07
N MET A 124 -13.25 3.00 25.40
CA MET A 124 -11.95 2.80 26.05
C MET A 124 -11.66 3.81 27.17
N ARG A 125 -12.16 5.05 27.06
CA ARG A 125 -12.01 6.12 28.07
C ARG A 125 -13.01 5.99 29.20
N MET A 126 -14.22 5.52 28.92
CA MET A 126 -15.35 5.44 29.84
C MET A 126 -15.35 4.21 30.76
N THR A 127 -14.23 3.49 30.90
CA THR A 127 -14.09 2.33 31.80
C THR A 127 -14.14 2.73 33.29
N HIS A 128 -15.28 3.28 33.72
CA HIS A 128 -15.65 3.44 35.11
C HIS A 128 -16.04 2.06 35.66
N LYS A 129 -15.20 1.60 36.59
CA LYS A 129 -15.10 0.34 37.35
C LYS A 129 -16.38 -0.45 37.77
N ARG A 130 -17.60 -0.08 37.38
CA ARG A 130 -18.84 -0.66 37.97
C ARG A 130 -19.70 -1.53 37.05
N VAL A 131 -19.45 -1.58 35.74
CA VAL A 131 -20.25 -2.44 34.85
C VAL A 131 -19.35 -3.18 33.86
N LYS A 132 -19.40 -4.52 33.88
CA LYS A 132 -18.70 -5.39 32.93
C LYS A 132 -19.53 -5.53 31.65
N PHE A 133 -19.50 -4.52 30.79
CA PHE A 133 -19.97 -4.67 29.42
C PHE A 133 -18.87 -5.28 28.55
N SER A 134 -19.18 -6.37 27.83
CA SER A 134 -18.30 -6.96 26.82
C SER A 134 -18.45 -6.18 25.51
N TYR A 135 -17.65 -5.14 25.32
CA TYR A 135 -17.55 -4.40 24.07
C TYR A 135 -16.26 -4.79 23.34
N GLY A 136 -16.28 -4.78 22.00
CA GLY A 136 -15.10 -5.08 21.21
C GLY A 136 -15.39 -5.23 19.73
N VAL A 137 -14.34 -5.56 18.98
CA VAL A 137 -14.41 -5.82 17.53
C VAL A 137 -14.52 -7.33 17.30
N PRO A 138 -15.54 -7.83 16.57
CA PRO A 138 -15.66 -9.26 16.26
C PRO A 138 -14.50 -9.73 15.36
N CYS A 139 -14.10 -11.00 15.49
CA CYS A 139 -13.16 -11.61 14.54
C CYS A 139 -13.84 -11.88 13.20
N CYS A 140 -13.06 -12.21 12.18
CA CYS A 140 -13.57 -12.50 10.83
C CYS A 140 -14.66 -13.56 10.85
N ASP A 141 -14.45 -14.67 11.56
CA ASP A 141 -15.38 -15.79 11.59
C ASP A 141 -16.69 -15.40 12.27
N CYS A 142 -16.62 -14.72 13.41
CA CYS A 142 -17.81 -14.24 14.11
C CYS A 142 -18.52 -13.13 13.33
N PHE A 143 -17.79 -12.30 12.60
CA PHE A 143 -18.39 -11.28 11.75
C PHE A 143 -19.18 -11.93 10.61
N LYS A 144 -18.59 -12.89 9.90
CA LYS A 144 -19.29 -13.65 8.85
C LYS A 144 -20.52 -14.35 9.41
N MET A 145 -20.39 -15.07 10.52
CA MET A 145 -21.51 -15.78 11.13
C MET A 145 -22.69 -14.88 11.54
N LEU A 146 -22.44 -13.60 11.87
CA LEU A 146 -23.46 -12.67 12.34
C LEU A 146 -24.06 -11.78 11.25
N PHE A 147 -23.32 -11.55 10.16
CA PHE A 147 -23.67 -10.54 9.15
C PHE A 147 -23.75 -11.10 7.73
N ASP A 148 -23.19 -12.28 7.47
CA ASP A 148 -23.45 -13.03 6.24
C ASP A 148 -24.65 -13.96 6.53
N GLU A 149 -25.86 -13.39 6.54
CA GLU A 149 -27.08 -14.15 6.28
C GLU A 149 -27.21 -14.29 4.75
N ASP A 150 -27.47 -15.50 4.26
CA ASP A 150 -27.59 -15.86 2.82
C ASP A 150 -28.53 -14.95 2.01
#